data_AF-A0A7V5Q1A8-F1
#
_entry.id   AF-A0A7V5Q1A8-F1
#
_cell.length_a   1.000
_cell.length_b   1.000
_cell.length_c   1.000
_cell.angle_alpha   90.00
_cell.angle_beta   90.00
_cell.angle_gamma   90.00
#
_symmetry.space_group_name_H-M   'P 1'
#
loop_
_entity.id
_entity.type
_entity.pdbx_description
1 polymer ?
#
loop_
_entity_poly.entity_id
_entity_poly.type
_entity_poly.pdbx_seq_one_letter_code
_entity_poly.pdbx_strand_id
1 'polypeptide(L)'
;MSHHSIETDTTVETDMIDTDNGASGSPSLPYSLQLDLVVQDEDTISELVKYTEGSERDQFALKALRIGVLALRQARGEIDAERVRRESDRLMDGLKQSLEQHAGRINESVAQVLKEYFDPQS
;
A
#
# COMPACT_ATOMS: atom_id res chain seq x y z
N MET A 1 24.76 19.08 70.59
CA MET A 1 24.36 17.68 70.41
C MET A 1 24.81 17.26 69.02
N SER A 2 25.99 16.67 68.98
CA SER A 2 26.57 16.05 67.78
C SER A 2 26.14 14.59 67.69
N HIS A 3 26.54 13.97 66.58
CA HIS A 3 26.40 12.57 66.14
C HIS A 3 25.16 12.34 65.26
N HIS A 4 25.21 11.65 64.12
CA HIS A 4 26.27 11.09 63.26
C HIS A 4 25.49 10.23 62.24
N SER A 5 25.80 10.31 60.95
CA SER A 5 25.64 9.30 59.86
C SER A 5 25.54 10.07 58.53
N ILE A 6 26.64 10.35 57.82
CA ILE A 6 27.51 9.47 57.00
C ILE A 6 26.82 8.88 55.76
N GLU A 7 27.29 9.40 54.61
CA GLU A 7 27.70 8.77 53.33
C GLU A 7 26.81 7.65 52.76
N THR A 8 26.46 7.66 51.47
CA THR A 8 27.35 7.36 50.33
C THR A 8 26.84 8.04 49.06
N ASP A 9 27.53 9.01 48.48
CA ASP A 9 28.51 8.86 47.39
C ASP A 9 28.61 7.46 46.76
N THR A 10 28.25 7.33 45.48
CA THR A 10 28.77 6.29 44.58
C THR A 10 28.62 6.76 43.13
N THR A 11 29.69 7.37 42.65
CA THR A 11 30.48 6.93 41.49
C THR A 11 29.75 6.45 40.24
N VAL A 12 29.88 7.29 39.21
CA VAL A 12 30.06 7.01 37.78
C VAL A 12 30.38 5.54 37.44
N GLU A 13 29.49 4.89 36.69
CA GLU A 13 29.84 3.74 35.85
C GLU A 13 29.57 4.11 34.40
N THR A 14 30.67 4.46 33.71
CA THR A 14 30.75 4.39 32.26
C THR A 14 30.68 2.92 31.89
N ASP A 15 29.69 2.55 31.08
CA ASP A 15 29.88 1.42 30.18
C ASP A 15 29.58 1.86 28.75
N MET A 16 30.65 1.79 27.94
CA MET A 16 30.59 1.82 26.49
C MET A 16 29.90 0.54 26.05
N ILE A 17 28.61 0.62 25.74
CA ILE A 17 28.01 -0.39 24.86
C ILE A 17 28.21 0.07 23.43
N ASP A 18 29.35 -0.33 22.87
CA ASP A 18 29.49 -0.53 21.45
C ASP A 18 28.70 -1.82 21.13
N THR A 19 27.54 -1.68 20.52
CA THR A 19 26.88 -2.79 19.84
C THR A 19 26.25 -2.21 18.59
N ASP A 20 27.04 -2.30 17.52
CA ASP A 20 26.59 -2.53 16.16
C ASP A 20 25.21 -3.18 16.14
N ASN A 21 24.19 -2.38 15.80
CA ASN A 21 22.94 -2.91 15.34
C ASN A 21 22.62 -2.21 14.02
N GLY A 22 23.25 -2.72 12.96
CA GLY A 22 22.72 -2.69 11.60
C GLY A 22 21.34 -3.36 11.52
N ALA A 23 20.35 -2.80 12.21
CA ALA A 23 18.96 -3.15 12.03
C ALA A 23 18.48 -2.43 10.76
N SER A 24 18.64 -3.10 9.63
CA SER A 24 17.71 -2.98 8.51
C SER A 24 16.33 -3.53 8.94
N GLY A 25 15.78 -2.98 10.01
CA GLY A 25 14.40 -3.19 10.41
C GLY A 25 13.58 -2.24 9.56
N SER A 26 12.81 -2.78 8.61
CA SER A 26 11.72 -2.01 8.04
C SER A 26 10.89 -1.44 9.20
N PRO A 27 10.61 -0.12 9.23
CA PRO A 27 9.90 0.47 10.35
C PRO A 27 8.54 -0.23 10.51
N SER A 28 8.40 -1.05 11.56
CA SER A 28 7.13 -1.69 11.88
C SER A 28 6.19 -0.62 12.41
N LEU A 29 5.04 -0.45 11.75
CA LEU A 29 4.02 0.49 12.19
C LEU A 29 3.50 0.09 13.59
N PRO A 30 3.25 1.06 14.49
CA PRO A 30 2.66 0.76 15.80
C PRO A 30 1.24 0.23 15.66
N TYR A 31 0.81 -0.62 16.60
CA TYR A 31 -0.55 -1.19 16.62
C TYR A 31 -1.65 -0.14 16.82
N SER A 32 -1.33 0.99 17.46
CA SER A 32 -2.24 2.11 17.69
C SER A 32 -1.47 3.42 17.78
N LEU A 33 -2.11 4.51 17.35
CA LEU A 33 -1.59 5.87 17.49
C LEU A 33 -2.68 6.73 18.12
N GLN A 34 -2.37 7.39 19.24
CA GLN A 34 -3.28 8.35 19.86
C GLN A 34 -3.27 9.65 19.05
N LEU A 35 -4.46 10.20 18.81
CA LEU A 35 -4.66 11.40 18.01
C LEU A 35 -5.74 12.27 18.66
N ASP A 36 -5.36 13.48 19.05
CA ASP A 36 -6.28 14.47 19.60
C ASP A 36 -6.63 15.50 18.51
N LEU A 37 -7.91 15.58 18.15
CA LEU A 37 -8.41 16.46 17.08
C LEU A 37 -9.48 17.41 17.60
N VAL A 38 -9.42 18.66 17.16
CA VAL A 38 -10.51 19.63 17.34
C VAL A 38 -11.23 19.77 16.00
N VAL A 39 -12.50 19.35 15.96
CA VAL A 39 -13.34 19.44 14.76
C VAL A 39 -14.01 20.81 14.72
N GLN A 40 -13.85 21.54 13.61
CA GLN A 40 -14.45 22.86 13.39
C GLN A 40 -15.47 22.89 12.25
N ASP A 41 -15.50 21.83 11.43
CA ASP A 41 -16.42 21.71 10.30
C ASP A 41 -17.85 21.45 10.79
N GLU A 42 -18.79 22.32 10.39
CA GLU A 42 -20.18 22.30 10.86
C GLU A 42 -20.88 20.98 10.54
N ASP A 43 -20.75 20.49 9.31
CA ASP A 43 -21.37 19.24 8.87
C ASP A 43 -20.85 18.06 9.69
N THR A 44 -19.52 17.98 9.88
CA THR A 44 -18.88 16.93 10.69
C THR A 44 -19.31 17.01 12.15
N ILE A 45 -19.39 18.21 12.73
CA ILE A 45 -19.90 18.41 14.09
C ILE A 45 -21.34 17.92 14.19
N SER A 46 -22.20 18.29 13.24
CA SER A 46 -23.61 17.93 13.23
C SER A 46 -23.85 16.42 13.20
N GLU A 47 -22.96 15.65 12.55
CA GLU A 47 -23.00 14.19 12.56
C GLU A 47 -22.45 13.60 13.87
N LEU A 48 -21.34 14.13 14.39
CA LEU A 48 -20.71 13.63 15.62
C LEU A 48 -21.59 13.80 16.86
N VAL A 49 -22.34 14.91 16.94
CA VAL A 49 -23.22 15.18 18.10
C VAL A 49 -24.45 14.28 18.15
N LYS A 50 -24.76 13.55 17.07
CA LYS A 50 -25.85 12.54 17.07
C LYS A 50 -25.52 11.34 17.95
N TYR A 51 -24.24 11.13 18.25
CA TYR A 51 -23.75 10.04 19.09
C TYR A 51 -23.42 10.54 20.50
N THR A 52 -23.67 9.68 21.48
CA THR A 52 -23.34 9.97 22.88
C THR A 52 -21.84 10.19 23.03
N GLU A 53 -21.44 11.17 23.84
CA GLU A 53 -20.04 11.44 24.12
C GLU A 53 -19.33 10.21 24.73
N GLY A 54 -18.05 10.04 24.39
CA GLY A 54 -17.25 8.88 24.76
C GLY A 54 -17.21 7.83 23.65
N SER A 55 -17.22 6.55 24.02
CA SER A 55 -16.88 5.47 23.07
C SER A 55 -17.75 5.41 21.82
N GLU A 56 -19.02 5.81 21.87
CA GLU A 56 -19.91 5.75 20.72
C GLU A 56 -19.50 6.78 19.65
N ARG A 57 -19.31 8.03 20.06
CA ARG A 57 -18.79 9.11 19.22
C ARG A 57 -17.37 8.81 18.72
N ASP A 58 -16.50 8.28 19.57
CA ASP A 58 -15.13 7.93 19.20
C ASP A 58 -15.09 6.83 18.12
N GLN A 59 -15.91 5.79 18.25
CA GLN A 59 -16.01 4.74 17.23
C GLN A 59 -16.52 5.29 15.90
N PHE A 60 -17.48 6.21 15.92
CA PHE A 60 -17.94 6.87 14.71
C PHE A 60 -16.84 7.73 14.09
N ALA A 61 -16.15 8.55 14.88
CA ALA A 61 -15.03 9.38 14.43
C ALA A 61 -13.90 8.55 13.81
N LEU A 62 -13.52 7.43 14.45
CA LEU A 62 -12.52 6.51 13.91
C LEU A 62 -12.95 5.85 12.60
N LYS A 63 -14.23 5.47 12.46
CA LYS A 63 -14.78 4.95 11.20
C LYS A 63 -14.74 6.01 10.10
N ALA A 64 -15.18 7.23 10.39
CA ALA A 64 -15.14 8.35 9.46
C ALA A 64 -13.70 8.66 9.01
N LEU A 65 -12.75 8.72 9.96
CA LEU A 65 -11.33 8.93 9.68
C LEU A 65 -10.76 7.81 8.80
N ARG A 66 -11.07 6.54 9.08
CA ARG A 66 -10.66 5.40 8.26
C ARG A 66 -11.16 5.54 6.82
N ILE A 67 -12.44 5.88 6.65
CA ILE A 67 -13.02 6.09 5.32
C ILE A 67 -12.33 7.26 4.61
N GLY A 68 -12.13 8.38 5.30
CA GLY A 68 -11.44 9.55 4.76
C GLY A 68 -10.00 9.23 4.31
N VAL A 69 -9.24 8.50 5.11
CA VAL A 69 -7.88 8.07 4.75
C VAL A 69 -7.90 7.16 3.51
N LEU A 70 -8.85 6.23 3.41
CA LEU A 70 -9.00 5.38 2.23
C LEU A 70 -9.36 6.19 0.97
N ALA A 71 -10.27 7.16 1.10
CA ALA A 71 -10.66 8.04 0.01
C ALA A 71 -9.48 8.91 -0.47
N LEU A 72 -8.71 9.48 0.46
CA LEU A 72 -7.51 10.25 0.15
C LEU A 72 -6.42 9.39 -0.50
N ARG A 73 -6.26 8.13 -0.06
CA ARG A 73 -5.35 7.18 -0.69
C ARG A 73 -5.77 6.85 -2.12
N GLN A 74 -7.07 6.67 -2.36
CA GLN A 74 -7.60 6.46 -3.71
C GLN A 74 -7.37 7.68 -4.59
N ALA A 75 -7.61 8.89 -4.08
CA ALA A 75 -7.40 10.13 -4.81
C ALA A 75 -5.92 10.39 -5.16
N ARG A 76 -4.97 9.86 -4.37
CA ARG A 76 -3.53 9.99 -4.61
C ARG A 76 -2.97 9.09 -5.74
N GLY A 77 -3.78 8.20 -6.33
CA GLY A 77 -3.43 7.53 -7.59
C GLY A 77 -2.72 6.16 -7.50
N GLU A 78 -2.48 5.60 -6.31
CA GLU A 78 -1.80 4.29 -6.18
C GLU A 78 -2.66 3.08 -6.60
N ILE A 79 -3.98 3.16 -6.39
CA ILE A 79 -4.88 2.03 -6.70
C ILE A 79 -5.14 1.94 -8.22
N ASP A 80 -5.06 3.07 -8.92
CA ASP A 80 -5.33 3.14 -10.35
C ASP A 80 -4.11 2.73 -11.17
N ALA A 81 -2.91 3.22 -10.85
CA ALA A 81 -1.70 2.91 -11.62
C ALA A 81 -1.36 1.41 -11.68
N GLU A 82 -1.49 0.69 -10.56
CA GLU A 82 -1.18 -0.75 -10.49
C GLU A 82 -2.28 -1.63 -11.12
N ARG A 83 -3.53 -1.17 -11.12
CA ARG A 83 -4.62 -1.85 -11.83
C ARG A 83 -4.55 -1.60 -13.34
N VAL A 84 -4.29 -0.35 -13.73
CA VAL A 84 -4.10 0.05 -15.14
C VAL A 84 -2.89 -0.65 -15.73
N ARG A 85 -1.76 -0.75 -15.02
CA ARG A 85 -0.57 -1.47 -15.49
C ARG A 85 -0.87 -2.94 -15.75
N ARG A 86 -1.48 -3.64 -14.78
CA ARG A 86 -1.85 -5.06 -14.93
C ARG A 86 -2.84 -5.31 -16.05
N GLU A 87 -3.84 -4.44 -16.22
CA GLU A 87 -4.79 -4.57 -17.31
C GLU A 87 -4.14 -4.25 -18.67
N SER A 88 -3.19 -3.32 -18.71
CA SER A 88 -2.40 -3.00 -19.91
C SER A 88 -1.51 -4.17 -20.33
N ASP A 89 -0.79 -4.79 -19.38
CA ASP A 89 0.07 -5.95 -19.66
C ASP A 89 -0.77 -7.11 -20.23
N ARG A 90 -1.93 -7.37 -19.62
CA ARG A 90 -2.87 -8.40 -20.09
C ARG A 90 -3.41 -8.13 -21.50
N LEU A 91 -3.72 -6.87 -21.81
CA LEU A 91 -4.18 -6.47 -23.15
C LEU A 91 -3.08 -6.60 -24.20
N MET A 92 -1.84 -6.22 -23.85
CA MET A 92 -0.69 -6.34 -24.74
C MET A 92 -0.35 -7.80 -25.04
N ASP A 93 -0.42 -8.67 -24.03
CA ASP A 93 -0.26 -10.12 -24.22
C ASP A 93 -1.34 -10.69 -25.13
N GLY A 94 -2.59 -10.28 -24.94
CA GLY A 94 -3.70 -10.69 -25.83
C GLY A 94 -3.52 -10.21 -27.27
N LEU A 95 -3.05 -8.97 -27.46
CA LEU A 95 -2.78 -8.41 -28.78
C LEU A 95 -1.64 -9.16 -29.47
N LYS A 96 -0.54 -9.43 -28.75
CA LYS A 96 0.60 -10.20 -29.25
C LYS A 96 0.16 -11.58 -29.72
N GLN A 97 -0.62 -12.29 -28.90
CA GLN A 97 -1.12 -13.62 -29.23
C GLN A 97 -2.02 -13.61 -30.48
N SER A 98 -2.88 -12.59 -30.63
CA SER A 98 -3.74 -12.43 -31.81
C SER A 98 -2.91 -12.17 -33.07
N LEU A 99 -1.88 -11.33 -32.97
CA LEU A 99 -0.97 -11.03 -34.09
C LEU A 99 -0.20 -12.28 -34.53
N GLU A 100 0.33 -13.05 -33.58
CA GLU A 100 1.06 -14.30 -33.83
C GLU A 100 0.15 -15.35 -34.50
N GLN A 101 -1.09 -15.50 -34.03
CA GLN A 101 -2.06 -16.39 -34.66
C GLN A 101 -2.39 -15.97 -36.09
N HIS A 102 -2.56 -14.66 -36.32
CA HIS A 102 -2.87 -14.15 -37.65
C HIS A 102 -1.69 -14.32 -38.62
N ALA A 103 -0.46 -14.03 -38.18
CA ALA A 103 0.75 -14.27 -38.94
C ALA A 103 0.93 -15.76 -39.30
N GLY A 104 0.66 -16.66 -38.35
CA GLY A 104 0.66 -18.11 -38.59
C GLY A 104 -0.32 -18.54 -39.68
N ARG A 105 -1.58 -18.06 -39.61
CA ARG A 105 -2.62 -18.36 -40.61
C ARG A 105 -2.26 -17.84 -42.00
N ILE A 106 -1.67 -16.65 -42.10
CA ILE A 106 -1.22 -16.09 -43.39
C ILE A 106 -0.14 -17.00 -43.99
N ASN A 107 0.87 -17.39 -43.21
CA ASN A 107 1.93 -18.27 -43.69
C ASN A 107 1.38 -19.62 -44.17
N GLU A 108 0.44 -20.20 -43.44
CA GLU A 108 -0.18 -21.47 -43.80
C GLU A 108 -1.05 -21.36 -45.06
N SER A 109 -1.80 -20.26 -45.19
CA SER A 109 -2.56 -19.96 -46.41
C SER A 109 -1.66 -19.75 -47.63
N VAL A 110 -0.53 -19.04 -47.47
CA VAL A 110 0.44 -18.83 -48.55
C VAL A 110 1.09 -20.15 -48.94
N ALA A 111 1.46 -20.99 -47.97
CA ALA A 111 2.02 -22.32 -48.23
C ALA A 111 1.01 -23.23 -48.96
N GLN A 112 -0.26 -23.18 -48.58
CA GLN A 112 -1.34 -23.94 -49.23
C GLN A 112 -1.53 -23.51 -50.68
N VAL A 113 -1.66 -22.19 -50.94
CA VAL A 113 -1.86 -21.64 -52.29
C VAL A 113 -0.67 -21.95 -53.19
N LEU A 114 0.56 -21.85 -52.68
CA LEU A 114 1.76 -22.22 -53.45
C LEU A 114 1.76 -23.72 -53.76
N LYS A 115 1.41 -24.58 -52.80
CA LYS A 115 1.35 -26.04 -53.02
C LYS A 115 0.33 -26.42 -54.09
N GLU A 116 -0.81 -25.75 -54.10
CA GLU A 116 -1.89 -25.94 -55.08
C GLU A 116 -1.48 -25.46 -56.49
N TYR A 117 -0.65 -24.41 -56.57
CA TYR A 117 -0.07 -23.93 -57.84
C TYR A 117 1.08 -24.80 -58.39
N PHE A 118 1.76 -25.56 -57.53
CA PHE A 118 2.89 -26.42 -57.90
C PHE A 118 2.51 -27.90 -58.09
N ASP A 119 1.23 -28.25 -58.00
CA ASP A 119 0.77 -29.63 -58.24
C ASP A 119 0.63 -29.90 -59.75
N PRO A 120 1.45 -30.78 -60.36
CA PRO A 120 1.54 -30.95 -61.82
C PRO A 120 0.41 -31.80 -62.43
N GLN A 121 -0.70 -31.97 -61.72
CA GLN A 121 -1.89 -32.72 -62.17
C GLN A 121 -3.03 -31.81 -62.64
N SER A 122 -2.83 -30.49 -62.73
CA SER A 122 -3.79 -29.56 -63.35
C SER A 122 -3.43 -29.18 -64.79
#